data_AF-A0A662J6H6-F1
#
_entry.id   AF-A0A662J6H6-F1
#
_cell.length_a   1.000
_cell.length_b   1.000
_cell.length_c   1.000
_cell.angle_alpha   90.00
_cell.angle_beta   90.00
_cell.angle_gamma   90.00
#
_symmetry.space_group_name_H-M   'P 1'
#
loop_
_entity.id
_entity.type
_entity.pdbx_description
1 polymer ?
#
loop_
_entity_poly.entity_id
_entity_poly.type
_entity_poly.pdbx_seq_one_letter_code
_entity_poly.pdbx_strand_id
1 'polypeptide(L)'
;MEELIATAALTTASRRTPQEIYESLKERKERVRKILKGIILKHGTVLEHNRLVFLAEADEHEMLSTLLANRFFEATRLGERTWLLSCSLRIALSVLVDNPDVPEGLREGLSEALREVAPTIWGRVSGGGS
;
A
#
# COMPACT_ATOMS: atom_id res chain seq x y z
N MET A 1 -11.86 1.43 -3.96
CA MET A 1 -10.89 1.73 -2.87
C MET A 1 -9.89 2.80 -3.29
N GLU A 2 -9.45 2.80 -4.55
CA GLU A 2 -8.68 3.88 -5.18
C GLU A 2 -9.20 5.30 -4.93
N GLU A 3 -10.52 5.48 -4.84
CA GLU A 3 -11.17 6.76 -4.52
C GLU A 3 -10.76 7.28 -3.14
N LEU A 4 -10.57 6.40 -2.15
CA LEU A 4 -10.15 6.76 -0.80
C LEU A 4 -8.68 7.20 -0.80
N ILE A 5 -7.82 6.48 -1.53
CA ILE A 5 -6.40 6.85 -1.69
C ILE A 5 -6.28 8.20 -2.40
N ALA A 6 -7.04 8.42 -3.48
CA ALA A 6 -7.07 9.69 -4.18
C ALA A 6 -7.66 10.83 -3.32
N THR A 7 -8.63 10.52 -2.46
CA THR A 7 -9.18 11.48 -1.49
C THR A 7 -8.11 11.92 -0.51
N ALA A 8 -7.40 10.98 0.11
CA ALA A 8 -6.29 11.26 1.02
C ALA A 8 -5.19 12.12 0.38
N ALA A 9 -4.95 11.93 -0.92
CA ALA A 9 -3.99 12.74 -1.66
C ALA A 9 -4.43 14.17 -1.89
N LEU A 10 -5.72 14.37 -2.11
CA LEU A 10 -6.27 15.71 -2.33
C LEU A 10 -6.50 16.44 -1.01
N THR A 11 -6.73 15.75 0.10
CA THR A 11 -6.87 16.40 1.42
C THR A 11 -5.60 17.14 1.84
N THR A 12 -4.41 16.67 1.43
CA THR A 12 -3.14 17.37 1.71
C THR A 12 -2.94 18.63 0.84
N ALA A 13 -3.73 18.81 -0.22
CA ALA A 13 -3.58 19.88 -1.20
C ALA A 13 -4.86 20.73 -1.39
N SER A 14 -5.91 20.48 -0.61
CA SER A 14 -7.23 21.10 -0.76
C SER A 14 -7.72 21.64 0.57
N ARG A 15 -8.49 22.74 0.51
CA ARG A 15 -9.26 23.26 1.66
C ARG A 15 -10.62 22.57 1.83
N ARG A 16 -10.97 21.66 0.93
CA ARG A 16 -12.22 20.90 0.98
C ARG A 16 -12.11 19.77 2.00
N THR A 17 -13.24 19.42 2.61
CA THR A 17 -13.30 18.29 3.54
C THR A 17 -13.08 16.96 2.80
N PRO A 18 -12.61 15.91 3.49
CA PRO A 18 -12.45 14.58 2.89
C PRO A 18 -13.74 14.06 2.24
N GLN A 19 -14.90 14.31 2.86
CA GLN A 19 -16.20 13.87 2.36
C GLN A 19 -16.56 14.54 1.03
N GLU A 20 -16.39 15.87 0.91
CA GLU A 20 -16.65 16.60 -0.33
C GLU A 20 -15.73 16.16 -1.48
N ILE A 21 -14.49 15.83 -1.14
CA ILE A 21 -13.51 15.31 -2.11
C ILE A 21 -13.95 13.93 -2.57
N TYR A 22 -14.25 13.01 -1.64
CA TYR A 22 -14.67 11.65 -1.93
C TYR A 22 -15.92 11.62 -2.83
N GLU A 23 -16.97 12.36 -2.46
CA GLU A 23 -18.20 12.43 -3.27
C GLU A 23 -17.92 12.99 -4.67
N SER A 24 -16.97 13.94 -4.81
CA SER A 24 -16.58 14.46 -6.12
C SER A 24 -15.74 13.47 -6.97
N LEU A 25 -15.22 12.40 -6.37
CA LEU A 25 -14.40 11.38 -7.03
C LEU A 25 -15.15 10.07 -7.29
N LYS A 26 -16.20 9.77 -6.52
CA LYS A 26 -16.93 8.49 -6.50
C LYS A 26 -17.33 7.95 -7.89
N GLU A 27 -17.72 8.84 -8.80
CA GLU A 27 -18.12 8.47 -10.17
C GLU A 27 -17.09 8.84 -11.25
N ARG A 28 -15.97 9.46 -10.86
CA ARG A 28 -14.97 10.02 -11.80
C ARG A 28 -13.72 9.15 -11.88
N LYS A 29 -13.88 7.90 -12.32
CA LYS A 29 -12.80 6.89 -12.40
C LYS A 29 -11.54 7.38 -13.13
N GLU A 30 -11.70 8.09 -14.25
CA GLU A 30 -10.56 8.65 -15.00
C GLU A 30 -9.78 9.71 -14.21
N ARG A 31 -10.50 10.53 -13.44
CA ARG A 31 -9.86 11.53 -12.57
C ARG A 31 -9.10 10.86 -11.44
N VAL A 32 -9.66 9.83 -10.83
CA VAL A 32 -9.01 9.03 -9.78
C VAL A 32 -7.71 8.43 -10.32
N ARG A 33 -7.75 7.75 -11.47
CA ARG A 33 -6.56 7.19 -12.13
C ARG A 33 -5.48 8.23 -12.38
N LYS A 34 -5.87 9.41 -12.88
CA LYS A 34 -4.92 10.52 -13.13
C LYS A 34 -4.25 11.00 -11.84
N ILE A 35 -5.00 11.10 -10.73
CA ILE A 35 -4.46 11.48 -9.42
C ILE A 35 -3.49 10.42 -8.91
N LEU A 36 -3.88 9.14 -8.93
CA LEU A 36 -3.05 8.05 -8.42
C LEU A 36 -1.75 7.90 -9.20
N LYS A 37 -1.77 8.06 -10.53
CA LYS A 37 -0.55 8.08 -11.36
C LYS A 37 0.42 9.20 -10.97
N GLY A 38 -0.10 10.33 -10.47
CA GLY A 38 0.71 11.48 -10.03
C GLY A 38 1.23 11.39 -8.60
N ILE A 39 0.55 10.65 -7.70
CA ILE A 39 0.92 10.52 -6.28
C ILE A 39 2.31 9.91 -6.11
N ILE A 40 2.58 8.84 -6.86
CA ILE A 40 3.84 8.07 -6.77
C ILE A 40 5.06 8.96 -7.05
N LEU A 41 4.88 10.05 -7.80
CA LEU A 41 5.95 10.96 -8.19
C LEU A 41 6.12 12.19 -7.28
N LYS A 42 5.17 12.53 -6.41
CA LYS A 42 5.15 13.87 -5.77
C LYS A 42 4.88 13.92 -4.26
N HIS A 43 4.15 12.96 -3.68
CA HIS A 43 3.70 13.07 -2.28
C HIS A 43 3.79 11.73 -1.52
N GLY A 44 4.98 11.43 -0.98
CA GLY A 44 5.22 10.22 -0.20
C GLY A 44 4.39 10.10 1.08
N THR A 45 4.00 11.23 1.68
CA THR A 45 3.24 11.28 2.94
C THR A 45 1.85 10.67 2.83
N VAL A 46 1.18 10.80 1.69
CA VAL A 46 -0.16 10.20 1.47
C VAL A 46 -0.07 8.66 1.50
N LEU A 47 1.02 8.10 1.01
CA LEU A 47 1.27 6.66 1.02
C LEU A 47 1.60 6.15 2.44
N GLU A 48 1.99 7.03 3.36
CA GLU A 48 2.25 6.66 4.76
C GLU A 48 0.95 6.49 5.56
N HIS A 49 -0.11 7.22 5.19
CA HIS A 49 -1.39 7.21 5.91
C HIS A 49 -2.34 6.08 5.49
N ASN A 50 -2.06 5.39 4.38
CA ASN A 50 -2.84 4.25 3.95
C ASN A 50 -2.17 2.97 4.46
N ARG A 51 -2.82 2.25 5.38
CA ARG A 51 -2.28 1.05 6.01
C ARG A 51 -2.92 -0.20 5.41
N LEU A 52 -2.09 -1.20 5.10
CA LEU A 52 -2.53 -2.54 4.74
C LEU A 52 -2.35 -3.44 5.96
N VAL A 53 -3.34 -4.30 6.20
CA VAL A 53 -3.36 -5.24 7.33
C VAL A 53 -3.69 -6.62 6.77
N PHE A 54 -2.88 -7.60 7.15
CA PHE A 54 -2.89 -8.96 6.64
C PHE A 54 -2.95 -9.95 7.78
N LEU A 55 -3.65 -11.06 7.56
CA LEU A 55 -3.39 -12.29 8.28
C LEU A 55 -2.33 -13.06 7.50
N ALA A 56 -1.20 -13.31 8.13
CA ALA A 56 -0.09 -14.06 7.56
C ALA A 56 0.04 -15.40 8.27
N GLU A 57 0.26 -16.47 7.51
CA GLU A 57 0.77 -17.72 8.03
C GLU A 57 2.29 -17.75 7.81
N ALA A 58 3.06 -17.82 8.89
CA ALA A 58 4.51 -17.79 8.85
C ALA A 58 5.08 -18.40 10.14
N ASP A 59 6.24 -19.06 10.03
CA ASP A 59 7.02 -19.37 11.21
C ASP A 59 7.75 -18.14 11.79
N GLU A 60 8.36 -18.32 12.95
CA GLU A 60 9.05 -17.23 13.64
C GLU A 60 10.26 -16.72 12.85
N HIS A 61 10.96 -17.60 12.13
CA HIS A 61 12.14 -17.22 11.33
C HIS A 61 11.73 -16.34 10.14
N GLU A 62 10.69 -16.73 9.39
CA GLU A 62 10.14 -15.93 8.29
C GLU A 62 9.66 -14.55 8.75
N MET A 63 9.02 -14.49 9.94
CA MET A 63 8.58 -13.23 10.51
C MET A 63 9.77 -12.35 10.94
N LEU A 64 10.79 -12.94 11.55
CA LEU A 64 11.99 -12.22 11.96
C LEU A 64 12.77 -11.68 10.76
N SER A 65 12.91 -12.49 9.70
CA SER A 65 13.48 -12.04 8.42
C SER A 65 12.72 -10.85 7.83
N THR A 66 11.38 -10.90 7.86
CA THR A 66 10.52 -9.80 7.40
C THR A 66 10.79 -8.50 8.18
N LEU A 67 10.81 -8.59 9.52
CA LEU A 67 11.01 -7.44 10.40
C LEU A 67 12.44 -6.87 10.32
N LEU A 68 13.45 -7.72 10.10
CA LEU A 68 14.84 -7.30 9.89
C LEU A 68 15.05 -6.64 8.53
N ALA A 69 14.45 -7.19 7.48
CA ALA A 69 14.53 -6.62 6.14
C ALA A 69 13.87 -5.24 6.06
N ASN A 70 12.79 -5.02 6.82
CA ASN A 70 12.16 -3.71 6.91
C ASN A 70 11.48 -3.48 8.28
N ARG A 71 12.10 -2.61 9.09
CA ARG A 71 11.64 -2.25 10.45
C ARG A 71 10.27 -1.56 10.53
N PHE A 72 9.67 -1.20 9.39
CA PHE A 72 8.37 -0.52 9.34
C PHE A 72 7.20 -1.48 9.14
N PHE A 73 7.45 -2.80 9.12
CA PHE A 73 6.41 -3.78 9.38
C PHE A 73 6.12 -3.85 10.87
N GLU A 74 4.83 -3.97 11.19
CA GLU A 74 4.36 -4.32 12.52
C GLU A 74 3.75 -5.71 12.46
N ALA A 75 4.15 -6.59 13.38
CA ALA A 75 3.66 -7.95 13.49
C ALA A 75 3.14 -8.22 14.90
N THR A 76 1.96 -8.83 15.00
CA THR A 76 1.41 -9.34 16.26
C THR A 76 1.15 -10.83 16.10
N ARG A 77 1.73 -11.65 16.99
CA ARG A 77 1.46 -13.09 16.99
C ARG A 77 0.04 -13.35 17.47
N LEU A 78 -0.74 -14.08 16.68
CA LEU A 78 -2.11 -14.49 17.01
C LEU A 78 -2.20 -15.99 17.38
N GLY A 79 -1.23 -16.79 16.93
CA GLY A 79 -1.15 -18.22 17.21
C GLY A 79 0.25 -18.77 16.93
N GLU A 80 0.39 -20.10 16.85
CA GLU A 80 1.70 -20.73 16.62
C GLU A 80 2.33 -20.28 15.30
N ARG A 81 1.55 -20.27 14.21
CA ARG A 81 1.97 -19.88 12.87
C ARG A 81 1.18 -18.70 12.29
N THR A 82 0.27 -18.10 13.07
CA THR A 82 -0.63 -17.04 12.58
C THR A 82 -0.22 -15.69 13.13
N TRP A 83 -0.12 -14.69 12.25
CA TRP A 83 0.32 -13.34 12.58
C TRP A 83 -0.62 -12.30 11.96
N LEU A 84 -0.86 -11.23 12.70
CA LEU A 84 -1.38 -9.99 12.14
C LEU A 84 -0.19 -9.16 11.68
N LEU A 85 -0.02 -9.02 10.37
CA LEU A 85 1.03 -8.21 9.77
C LEU A 85 0.44 -6.91 9.24
N SER A 86 1.12 -5.79 9.42
CA SER A 86 0.67 -4.55 8.82
C SER A 86 1.82 -3.62 8.43
N CYS A 87 1.58 -2.82 7.40
CA CYS A 87 2.53 -1.81 6.93
C CYS A 87 1.79 -0.68 6.22
N SER A 88 2.45 0.45 6.01
CA SER A 88 1.91 1.50 5.15
C SER A 88 2.06 1.13 3.67
N LEU A 89 1.22 1.73 2.84
CA LEU A 89 1.27 1.60 1.38
C LEU A 89 2.64 2.01 0.84
N ARG A 90 3.29 3.01 1.46
CA ARG A 90 4.67 3.39 1.13
C ARG A 90 5.65 2.23 1.30
N ILE A 91 5.55 1.50 2.40
CA ILE A 91 6.43 0.36 2.70
C ILE A 91 6.13 -0.81 1.75
N ALA A 92 4.85 -1.12 1.51
CA ALA A 92 4.46 -2.12 0.52
C ALA A 92 5.07 -1.83 -0.86
N LEU A 93 5.00 -0.57 -1.31
CA LEU A 93 5.58 -0.15 -2.59
C LEU A 93 7.11 -0.23 -2.60
N SER A 94 7.78 0.19 -1.53
CA SER A 94 9.24 0.05 -1.39
C SER A 94 9.68 -1.41 -1.47
N VAL A 95 8.97 -2.33 -0.81
CA VAL A 95 9.27 -3.77 -0.92
C VAL A 95 9.11 -4.28 -2.34
N LEU A 96 8.07 -3.85 -3.06
CA LEU A 96 7.86 -4.29 -4.45
C LEU A 96 8.85 -3.68 -5.44
N VAL A 97 9.27 -2.43 -5.25
CA VAL A 97 10.15 -1.69 -6.17
C VAL A 97 11.63 -1.95 -5.89
N ASP A 98 12.04 -1.83 -4.63
CA ASP A 98 13.46 -1.84 -4.25
C ASP A 98 14.01 -3.27 -4.14
N ASN A 99 13.13 -4.27 -4.28
CA ASN A 99 13.42 -5.70 -4.21
C ASN A 99 14.36 -6.10 -3.04
N PRO A 100 14.05 -5.70 -1.79
CA PRO A 100 14.84 -6.12 -0.64
C PRO A 100 14.76 -7.63 -0.46
N ASP A 101 15.75 -8.19 0.24
CA ASP A 101 15.79 -9.59 0.64
C ASP A 101 14.69 -9.86 1.68
N VAL A 102 13.49 -10.18 1.19
CA VAL A 102 12.29 -10.52 1.98
C VAL A 102 11.77 -11.88 1.56
N PRO A 103 11.03 -12.59 2.43
CA PRO A 103 10.38 -13.85 2.04
C PRO A 103 9.52 -13.70 0.79
N GLU A 104 9.57 -14.68 -0.11
CA GLU A 104 8.84 -14.66 -1.39
C GLU A 104 7.33 -14.50 -1.17
N GLY A 105 6.75 -15.25 -0.23
CA GLY A 105 5.33 -15.16 0.11
C GLY A 105 4.89 -13.77 0.58
N LEU A 106 5.77 -12.99 1.22
CA LEU A 106 5.48 -11.60 1.58
C LEU A 106 5.36 -10.73 0.33
N ARG A 107 6.31 -10.85 -0.61
CA ARG A 107 6.30 -10.10 -1.86
C ARG A 107 5.07 -10.42 -2.70
N GLU A 108 4.73 -11.70 -2.81
CA GLU A 108 3.54 -12.16 -3.53
C GLU A 108 2.26 -11.61 -2.90
N GLY A 109 2.09 -11.75 -1.59
CA GLY A 109 0.93 -11.25 -0.87
C GLY A 109 0.74 -9.74 -0.98
N LEU A 110 1.84 -8.96 -0.91
CA LEU A 110 1.80 -7.50 -1.11
C LEU A 110 1.40 -7.13 -2.55
N SER A 111 1.93 -7.85 -3.54
CA SER A 111 1.61 -7.62 -4.95
C SER A 111 0.14 -7.92 -5.24
N GLU A 112 -0.37 -9.05 -4.74
CA GLU A 112 -1.78 -9.44 -4.90
C GLU A 112 -2.71 -8.43 -4.22
N ALA A 113 -2.42 -8.06 -2.97
CA ALA A 113 -3.21 -7.07 -2.26
C ALA A 113 -3.26 -5.74 -3.00
N LEU A 114 -2.13 -5.27 -3.53
CA LEU A 114 -2.09 -4.02 -4.31
C LEU A 114 -2.85 -4.12 -5.62
N ARG A 115 -2.80 -5.28 -6.30
CA ARG A 115 -3.60 -5.52 -7.50
C ARG A 115 -5.09 -5.40 -7.20
N GLU A 116 -5.54 -5.85 -6.03
CA GLU A 116 -6.94 -5.77 -5.61
C GLU A 116 -7.35 -4.35 -5.16
N VAL A 117 -6.61 -3.75 -4.22
CA VAL A 117 -7.03 -2.50 -3.55
C VAL A 117 -6.66 -1.23 -4.32
N ALA A 118 -5.59 -1.29 -5.12
CA ALA A 118 -5.03 -0.15 -5.84
C ALA A 118 -4.44 -0.54 -7.22
N PRO A 119 -5.23 -1.10 -8.15
CA PRO A 119 -4.76 -1.64 -9.43
C PRO A 119 -4.00 -0.63 -10.30
N THR A 120 -4.33 0.66 -10.23
CA THR A 120 -3.62 1.72 -10.96
C THR A 120 -2.21 1.92 -10.42
N ILE A 121 -2.04 1.83 -9.09
CA ILE A 121 -0.73 1.92 -8.43
C ILE A 121 0.07 0.65 -8.75
N TRP A 122 -0.55 -0.51 -8.59
CA TRP A 122 0.05 -1.81 -8.90
C TRP A 122 0.57 -1.87 -10.34
N GLY A 123 -0.26 -1.51 -11.33
CA GLY A 123 0.14 -1.54 -12.74
C GLY A 123 1.33 -0.64 -13.06
N ARG A 124 1.54 0.45 -12.31
CA ARG A 124 2.71 1.31 -12.47
C ARG A 124 3.98 0.68 -11.90
N VAL A 125 3.87 -0.04 -10.79
CA VAL A 125 4.99 -0.71 -10.12
C VAL A 125 5.40 -1.98 -10.87
N SER A 126 4.42 -2.78 -11.29
CA SER A 126 4.66 -4.06 -11.99
C SER A 126 5.04 -3.89 -13.46
N GLY A 127 4.66 -2.77 -14.09
CA GLY A 127 4.86 -2.55 -15.51
C GLY A 127 6.22 -1.96 -15.92
N GLY A 128 7.08 -1.58 -14.96
CA GLY A 128 8.28 -0.79 -15.25
C GLY A 128 7.89 0.61 -15.75
N GLY A 129 7.98 1.60 -14.88
CA GLY A 129 7.49 2.96 -15.13
C GLY A 129 7.77 3.49 -16.54
N SER A 130 6.70 3.64 -17.33
CA SER A 130 6.66 4.50 -18.52
C SER A 130 5.86 5.76 -18.20
#